data_AF-A0A397BAY9-F1
#
_entry.id   AF-A0A397BAY9-F1
#
_cell.length_a   1.000
_cell.length_b   1.000
_cell.length_c   1.000
_cell.angle_alpha   90.00
_cell.angle_beta   90.00
_cell.angle_gamma   90.00
#
_symmetry.space_group_name_H-M   'P 1'
#
loop_
_entity.id
_entity.type
_entity.pdbx_description
1 polymer ?
#
loop_
_entity_poly.entity_id
_entity_poly.type
_entity_poly.pdbx_seq_one_letter_code
_entity_poly.pdbx_strand_id
1 'polypeptide(L)'
;MDLAVCPNLHSIAQTEVCRWLIKRKAYEVRLEDECRRKNIQFREHVTSYVACFSDKQLLRTMMSIWKIRGEPEDMSEQILKDKLQDIAKKPMNDVDPDLESLFDDIEFNMREEDATMRAADYMTACWERIDVRGAGEFLRTPDIRKRMYTSLLNQLPGKVSEYTKDAFKKKWHPVDF
;
A
#
# COMPACT_ATOMS: atom_id res chain seq x y z
N MET A 1 -4.77 -4.77 32.85
CA MET A 1 -3.99 -5.90 32.33
C MET A 1 -3.79 -5.60 30.87
N ASP A 2 -2.58 -5.23 30.47
CA ASP A 2 -2.38 -4.70 29.12
C ASP A 2 -2.18 -5.86 28.17
N LEU A 3 -3.15 -6.05 27.28
CA LEU A 3 -3.07 -6.94 26.14
C LEU A 3 -2.67 -6.11 24.91
N ALA A 4 -2.11 -6.77 23.90
CA ALA A 4 -1.81 -6.14 22.62
C ALA A 4 -3.02 -5.35 22.09
N VAL A 5 -2.79 -4.09 21.71
CA VAL A 5 -3.85 -3.21 21.19
C VAL A 5 -3.97 -3.39 19.68
N CYS A 6 -5.19 -3.59 19.20
CA CYS A 6 -5.47 -3.66 17.78
C CYS A 6 -5.32 -2.28 17.12
N PRO A 7 -4.65 -2.16 15.96
CA PRO A 7 -4.66 -0.90 15.20
C PRO A 7 -6.07 -0.56 14.71
N ASN A 8 -6.39 0.73 14.72
CA ASN A 8 -7.61 1.25 14.11
C ASN A 8 -7.47 1.38 12.59
N LEU A 9 -8.57 1.13 11.89
CA LEU A 9 -8.75 1.38 10.46
C LEU A 9 -9.44 2.73 10.28
N HIS A 10 -8.78 3.65 9.58
CA HIS A 10 -9.26 5.03 9.39
C HIS A 10 -9.74 5.28 7.95
N SER A 11 -9.36 4.41 7.02
CA SER A 11 -9.64 4.57 5.59
C SER A 11 -9.75 3.20 4.93
N ILE A 12 -10.49 3.16 3.83
CA ILE A 12 -10.65 2.01 2.93
C ILE A 12 -9.81 2.15 1.66
N ALA A 13 -8.95 3.17 1.58
CA ALA A 13 -7.95 3.25 0.52
C ALA A 13 -7.11 1.97 0.53
N GLN A 14 -6.85 1.40 -0.65
CA GLN A 14 -6.17 0.11 -0.77
C GLN A 14 -4.85 0.06 0.01
N THR A 15 -4.06 1.14 -0.03
CA THR A 15 -2.80 1.28 0.71
C THR A 15 -2.97 1.17 2.21
N GLU A 16 -3.95 1.87 2.75
CA GLU A 16 -4.26 1.89 4.19
C GLU A 16 -4.81 0.54 4.63
N VAL A 17 -5.65 -0.11 3.81
CA VAL A 17 -6.14 -1.47 4.07
C VAL A 17 -4.99 -2.48 4.07
N CYS A 18 -4.08 -2.43 3.09
CA CYS A 18 -2.90 -3.30 3.04
C CYS A 18 -2.03 -3.13 4.28
N ARG A 19 -1.66 -1.89 4.63
CA ARG A 19 -0.87 -1.58 5.82
C ARG A 19 -1.58 -2.06 7.09
N TRP A 20 -2.88 -1.82 7.19
CA TRP A 20 -3.68 -2.23 8.34
C TRP A 20 -3.75 -3.75 8.47
N LEU A 21 -3.96 -4.50 7.38
CA LEU A 21 -3.99 -5.96 7.41
C LEU A 21 -2.66 -6.57 7.90
N ILE A 22 -1.52 -5.99 7.50
CA ILE A 22 -0.20 -6.40 8.01
C ILE A 22 -0.10 -6.16 9.52
N LYS A 23 -0.46 -4.94 9.98
CA LYS A 23 -0.45 -4.59 11.41
C LYS A 23 -1.41 -5.45 12.22
N ARG A 24 -2.59 -5.76 11.67
CA ARG A 24 -3.61 -6.63 12.25
C ARG A 24 -3.08 -8.04 12.44
N LYS A 25 -2.43 -8.63 11.43
CA LYS A 25 -1.79 -9.95 11.55
C LYS A 25 -0.74 -9.98 12.64
N ALA A 26 0.11 -8.95 12.71
CA ALA A 26 1.13 -8.84 13.77
C ALA A 26 0.50 -8.70 15.16
N TYR A 27 -0.61 -7.97 15.27
CA TYR A 27 -1.40 -7.86 16.51
C TYR A 27 -2.00 -9.22 16.92
N GLU A 28 -2.64 -9.95 16.01
CA GLU A 28 -3.29 -11.24 16.32
C GLU A 28 -2.27 -12.27 16.82
N VAL A 29 -1.09 -12.35 16.19
CA VAL A 29 0.01 -13.23 16.64
C VAL A 29 0.48 -12.87 18.06
N ARG A 30 0.70 -11.59 18.35
CA ARG A 30 1.11 -11.15 19.69
C ARG A 30 0.05 -11.45 20.74
N LEU A 31 -1.22 -11.17 20.41
CA LEU A 31 -2.34 -11.44 21.30
C LEU A 31 -2.48 -12.93 21.59
N GLU A 32 -2.33 -13.79 20.58
CA GLU A 32 -2.38 -15.24 20.75
C GLU A 32 -1.29 -15.75 21.72
N ASP A 33 -0.06 -15.25 21.59
CA ASP A 33 1.04 -15.57 22.50
C ASP A 33 0.78 -15.07 23.94
N GLU A 34 0.24 -13.86 24.10
CA GLU A 34 -0.14 -13.32 25.40
C GLU A 34 -1.27 -14.12 26.05
N CYS A 35 -2.30 -14.48 25.28
CA CYS A 35 -3.40 -15.33 25.73
C CYS A 35 -2.89 -16.69 26.20
N ARG A 36 -1.96 -17.30 25.45
CA ARG A 36 -1.30 -18.56 25.82
C ARG A 36 -0.52 -18.44 27.13
N ARG A 37 0.29 -17.38 27.30
CA ARG A 37 1.07 -17.15 28.53
C ARG A 37 0.19 -16.92 29.76
N LYS A 38 -0.95 -16.26 29.58
CA LYS A 38 -1.89 -15.90 30.65
C LYS A 38 -3.00 -16.95 30.87
N ASN A 39 -3.03 -18.01 30.06
CA ASN A 39 -4.07 -19.05 30.08
C ASN A 39 -5.50 -18.51 29.95
N ILE A 40 -5.72 -17.58 29.01
CA ILE A 40 -7.01 -16.96 28.70
C ILE A 40 -7.42 -17.26 27.25
N GLN A 41 -8.72 -17.13 26.95
CA GLN A 41 -9.27 -17.49 25.64
C GLN A 41 -9.04 -16.38 24.61
N PHE A 42 -8.26 -16.65 23.56
CA PHE A 42 -7.99 -15.69 22.48
C PHE A 42 -9.25 -15.07 21.86
N ARG A 43 -10.27 -15.91 21.61
CA ARG A 43 -11.53 -15.49 20.97
C ARG A 43 -12.32 -14.46 21.78
N GLU A 44 -12.14 -14.43 23.09
CA GLU A 44 -12.83 -13.48 23.98
C GLU A 44 -12.14 -12.12 24.02
N HIS A 45 -10.87 -12.04 23.58
CA HIS A 45 -10.06 -10.84 23.67
C HIS A 45 -9.71 -10.22 22.31
N VAL A 46 -9.87 -10.98 21.21
CA VAL A 46 -9.61 -10.46 19.88
C VAL A 46 -10.63 -9.37 19.53
N THR A 47 -10.16 -8.15 19.27
CA THR A 47 -11.00 -7.06 18.75
C THR A 47 -11.65 -7.48 17.43
N SER A 48 -12.95 -7.27 17.28
CA SER A 48 -13.68 -7.55 16.03
C SER A 48 -13.25 -6.60 14.91
N TYR A 49 -13.35 -7.02 13.66
CA TYR A 49 -13.09 -6.19 12.49
C TYR A 49 -14.01 -4.97 12.47
N VAL A 50 -15.28 -5.13 12.83
CA VAL A 50 -16.24 -4.02 12.96
C VAL A 50 -15.77 -2.99 13.99
N ALA A 51 -15.22 -3.44 15.12
CA ALA A 51 -14.70 -2.54 16.18
C ALA A 51 -13.40 -1.82 15.77
N CYS A 52 -12.70 -2.29 14.75
CA CYS A 52 -11.47 -1.64 14.28
C CYS A 52 -11.75 -0.38 13.45
N PHE A 53 -12.96 -0.20 12.91
CA PHE A 53 -13.31 1.02 12.17
C PHE A 53 -13.43 2.21 13.12
N SER A 54 -12.60 3.22 12.89
CA SER A 54 -12.63 4.48 13.65
C SER A 54 -13.90 5.27 13.37
N ASP A 55 -14.40 5.18 12.14
CA ASP A 55 -15.64 5.82 11.69
C ASP A 55 -16.66 4.74 11.32
N LYS A 56 -17.74 4.65 12.11
CA LYS A 56 -18.84 3.72 11.85
C LYS A 56 -19.67 4.13 10.62
N GLN A 57 -19.71 5.41 10.29
CA GLN A 57 -20.43 5.89 9.11
C GLN A 57 -19.72 5.45 7.83
N LEU A 58 -18.39 5.43 7.82
CA LEU A 58 -17.61 4.83 6.72
C LEU A 58 -18.00 3.37 6.50
N LEU A 59 -18.10 2.57 7.55
CA LEU A 59 -18.50 1.16 7.45
C LEU A 59 -19.93 1.02 6.90
N ARG A 60 -20.89 1.84 7.36
CA ARG A 60 -22.27 1.88 6.83
C ARG A 60 -22.31 2.21 5.33
N THR A 61 -21.54 3.20 4.90
CA THR A 61 -21.42 3.55 3.47
C THR A 61 -20.86 2.37 2.67
N MET A 62 -19.86 1.68 3.18
CA MET A 62 -19.29 0.50 2.51
C MET A 62 -20.25 -0.67 2.42
N MET A 63 -20.99 -0.95 3.49
CA MET A 63 -22.05 -1.96 3.45
C MET A 63 -23.07 -1.65 2.35
N SER A 64 -23.44 -0.37 2.19
CA SER A 64 -24.35 0.06 1.13
C SER A 64 -23.75 -0.16 -0.27
N ILE A 65 -22.48 0.19 -0.49
CA ILE A 65 -21.77 -0.05 -1.76
C ILE A 65 -21.70 -1.55 -2.08
N TRP A 66 -21.43 -2.39 -1.07
CA TRP A 66 -21.39 -3.84 -1.20
C TRP A 66 -22.77 -4.50 -1.21
N LYS A 67 -23.86 -3.72 -1.11
CA LYS A 67 -25.25 -4.18 -1.07
C LYS A 67 -25.52 -5.17 0.09
N ILE A 68 -24.81 -4.99 1.21
CA ILE A 68 -25.02 -5.73 2.45
C ILE A 68 -26.08 -5.01 3.27
N ARG A 69 -27.11 -5.73 3.68
CA ARG A 69 -28.22 -5.20 4.51
C ARG A 69 -27.88 -5.34 6.00
N GLY A 70 -28.48 -4.48 6.83
CA GLY A 70 -28.34 -4.50 8.28
C GLY A 70 -27.46 -3.37 8.79
N GLU A 71 -27.21 -3.38 10.11
CA GLU A 71 -26.31 -2.43 10.76
C GLU A 71 -24.88 -2.99 10.87
N PRO A 72 -23.85 -2.15 11.05
CA PRO A 72 -22.47 -2.60 11.20
C PRO A 72 -22.27 -3.69 12.25
N GLU A 73 -23.02 -3.62 13.35
CA GLU A 73 -22.96 -4.57 14.46
C GLU A 73 -23.43 -5.99 14.07
N ASP A 74 -24.28 -6.10 13.06
CA ASP A 74 -24.79 -7.37 12.53
C ASP A 74 -23.88 -7.95 11.43
N MET A 75 -22.82 -7.23 11.06
CA MET A 75 -21.95 -7.62 9.96
C MET A 75 -21.15 -8.88 10.31
N SER A 76 -21.19 -9.88 9.43
CA SER A 76 -20.33 -11.05 9.55
C SER A 76 -18.86 -10.65 9.45
N GLU A 77 -18.11 -10.98 10.50
CA GLU A 77 -16.67 -10.77 10.60
C GLU A 77 -15.91 -11.38 9.43
N GLN A 78 -16.33 -12.56 8.98
CA GLN A 78 -15.72 -13.23 7.83
C GLN A 78 -15.98 -12.47 6.53
N ILE A 79 -17.23 -12.01 6.31
CA ILE A 79 -17.56 -11.21 5.11
C ILE A 79 -16.76 -9.91 5.10
N LEU A 80 -16.66 -9.21 6.24
CA LEU A 80 -15.88 -7.98 6.34
C LEU A 80 -14.40 -8.22 6.05
N LYS A 81 -13.82 -9.28 6.62
CA LYS A 81 -12.45 -9.69 6.36
C LYS A 81 -12.22 -9.96 4.86
N ASP A 82 -13.12 -10.71 4.22
CA ASP A 82 -13.01 -11.03 2.80
C ASP A 82 -13.09 -9.75 1.94
N LYS A 83 -13.99 -8.82 2.28
CA LYS A 83 -14.09 -7.53 1.57
C LYS A 83 -12.85 -6.65 1.72
N LEU A 84 -12.23 -6.62 2.91
CA LEU A 84 -10.96 -5.92 3.10
C LEU A 84 -9.82 -6.58 2.32
N GLN A 85 -9.81 -7.91 2.22
CA GLN A 85 -8.86 -8.63 1.38
C GLN A 85 -9.10 -8.37 -0.12
N ASP A 86 -10.35 -8.26 -0.55
CA ASP A 86 -10.69 -7.91 -1.93
C ASP A 86 -10.21 -6.50 -2.28
N ILE A 87 -10.37 -5.51 -1.39
CA ILE A 87 -9.80 -4.17 -1.55
C ILE A 87 -8.27 -4.27 -1.70
N ALA A 88 -7.61 -5.01 -0.80
CA ALA A 88 -6.16 -5.14 -0.83
C ALA A 88 -5.63 -5.70 -2.16
N LYS A 89 -6.39 -6.61 -2.80
CA LYS A 89 -6.05 -7.24 -4.08
C LYS A 89 -6.33 -6.37 -5.32
N LYS A 90 -7.06 -5.25 -5.17
CA LYS A 90 -7.48 -4.38 -6.27
C LYS A 90 -6.78 -3.03 -6.17
N PRO A 91 -5.47 -2.95 -6.50
CA PRO A 91 -4.78 -1.66 -6.56
C PRO A 91 -5.55 -0.73 -7.50
N MET A 92 -5.76 0.52 -7.07
CA MET A 92 -6.53 1.55 -7.77
C MET A 92 -7.95 1.14 -8.21
N ASN A 93 -8.57 0.13 -7.57
CA ASN A 93 -9.88 -0.41 -7.97
C ASN A 93 -9.94 -0.91 -9.43
N ASP A 94 -8.86 -1.52 -9.92
CA ASP A 94 -8.74 -2.01 -11.31
C ASP A 94 -8.78 -0.88 -12.37
N VAL A 95 -8.54 0.37 -11.97
CA VAL A 95 -8.34 1.50 -12.89
C VAL A 95 -6.88 1.57 -13.28
N ASP A 96 -6.62 1.79 -14.58
CA ASP A 96 -5.26 2.01 -15.08
C ASP A 96 -4.61 3.19 -14.36
N PRO A 97 -3.41 3.02 -13.78
CA PRO A 97 -2.73 4.10 -13.11
C PRO A 97 -2.33 5.18 -14.12
N ASP A 98 -2.43 6.45 -13.73
CA ASP A 98 -1.84 7.53 -14.51
C ASP A 98 -0.31 7.39 -14.48
N LEU A 99 0.24 6.99 -15.63
CA LEU A 99 1.65 6.72 -15.81
C LEU A 99 2.48 8.00 -15.95
N GLU A 100 1.89 9.12 -16.34
CA GLU A 100 2.60 10.38 -16.51
C GLU A 100 2.94 10.99 -15.15
N SER A 101 1.96 11.00 -14.25
CA SER A 101 2.07 11.53 -12.87
C SER A 101 2.44 10.47 -11.82
N LEU A 102 2.83 9.25 -12.25
CA LEU A 102 3.00 8.10 -11.35
C LEU A 102 3.96 8.41 -10.18
N PHE A 103 5.06 9.08 -10.49
CA PHE A 103 6.15 9.40 -9.56
C PHE A 103 6.10 10.82 -9.03
N ASP A 104 5.00 11.55 -9.29
CA ASP A 104 4.82 12.88 -8.72
C ASP A 104 4.91 12.82 -7.20
N ASP A 105 5.48 13.87 -6.63
CA ASP A 105 5.75 14.07 -5.20
C ASP A 105 6.76 13.10 -4.56
N ILE A 106 7.44 12.25 -5.35
CA ILE A 106 8.58 11.47 -4.84
C ILE A 106 9.84 12.33 -4.95
N GLU A 107 10.36 12.77 -3.80
CA GLU A 107 11.53 13.64 -3.76
C GLU A 107 12.84 12.86 -3.66
N PHE A 108 13.82 13.27 -4.48
CA PHE A 108 15.20 12.83 -4.32
C PHE A 108 15.84 13.62 -3.18
N ASN A 109 16.02 12.99 -2.01
CA ASN A 109 16.45 13.66 -0.78
C ASN A 109 17.88 14.20 -0.86
N MET A 110 18.04 15.46 -1.30
CA MET A 110 19.35 16.11 -1.40
C MET A 110 20.01 16.43 -0.05
N ARG A 111 19.33 16.20 1.09
CA ARG A 111 19.89 16.37 2.43
C ARG A 111 20.65 15.14 2.92
N GLU A 112 20.37 13.96 2.37
CA GLU A 112 21.16 12.77 2.64
C GLU A 112 22.53 12.92 1.98
N GLU A 113 23.62 12.86 2.73
CA GLU A 113 24.97 13.05 2.20
C GLU A 113 25.45 11.82 1.42
N ASP A 114 25.10 10.61 1.89
CA ASP A 114 25.47 9.36 1.24
C ASP A 114 24.67 9.18 -0.06
N ALA A 115 25.36 9.26 -1.20
CA ALA A 115 24.75 9.13 -2.52
C ALA A 115 24.11 7.75 -2.76
N THR A 116 24.65 6.70 -2.15
CA THR A 116 24.13 5.33 -2.29
C THR A 116 22.83 5.20 -1.50
N MET A 117 22.81 5.65 -0.25
CA MET A 117 21.60 5.64 0.58
C MET A 117 20.50 6.49 -0.06
N ARG A 118 20.83 7.69 -0.52
CA ARG A 118 19.90 8.58 -1.21
C ARG A 118 19.25 7.94 -2.44
N ALA A 119 20.05 7.27 -3.27
CA ALA A 119 19.55 6.55 -4.44
C ALA A 119 18.68 5.35 -4.04
N ALA A 120 19.07 4.61 -2.99
CA ALA A 120 18.32 3.48 -2.48
C ALA A 120 16.95 3.91 -1.93
N ASP A 121 16.89 4.99 -1.13
CA ASP A 121 15.65 5.54 -0.59
C ASP A 121 14.69 5.96 -1.71
N TYR A 122 15.21 6.69 -2.69
CA TYR A 122 14.43 7.14 -3.83
C TYR A 122 13.88 5.96 -4.66
N MET A 123 14.73 4.98 -4.99
CA MET A 123 14.31 3.80 -5.74
C MET A 123 13.30 2.95 -4.96
N THR A 124 13.45 2.88 -3.63
CA THR A 124 12.49 2.19 -2.75
C THR A 124 11.13 2.88 -2.81
N ALA A 125 11.08 4.21 -2.69
CA ALA A 125 9.84 4.97 -2.80
C ALA A 125 9.17 4.81 -4.18
N CYS A 126 9.95 4.81 -5.27
CA CYS A 126 9.43 4.54 -6.61
C CYS A 126 8.85 3.13 -6.74
N TRP A 127 9.52 2.11 -6.19
CA TRP A 127 9.04 0.72 -6.21
C TRP A 127 7.75 0.55 -5.42
N GLU A 128 7.69 1.11 -4.21
CA GLU A 128 6.49 1.10 -3.40
C GLU A 128 5.31 1.75 -4.15
N ARG A 129 5.56 2.84 -4.87
CA ARG A 129 4.53 3.52 -5.67
C ARG A 129 4.02 2.64 -6.83
N ILE A 130 4.92 1.95 -7.53
CA ILE A 130 4.57 1.01 -8.62
C ILE A 130 3.69 -0.11 -8.08
N ASP A 131 4.08 -0.72 -6.96
CA ASP A 131 3.36 -1.82 -6.34
C ASP A 131 1.97 -1.38 -5.87
N VAL A 132 1.92 -0.28 -5.11
CA VAL A 132 0.67 0.32 -4.59
C VAL A 132 -0.32 0.67 -5.69
N ARG A 133 0.15 1.21 -6.82
CA ARG A 133 -0.73 1.61 -7.93
C ARG A 133 -0.96 0.48 -8.93
N GLY A 134 -0.44 -0.73 -8.70
CA GLY A 134 -0.61 -1.85 -9.63
C GLY A 134 0.07 -1.63 -10.98
N ALA A 135 1.07 -0.74 -11.04
CA ALA A 135 1.73 -0.36 -12.29
C ALA A 135 2.76 -1.39 -12.78
N GLY A 136 3.03 -2.45 -12.00
CA GLY A 136 4.07 -3.44 -12.28
C GLY A 136 3.86 -4.21 -13.59
N GLU A 137 2.61 -4.55 -13.92
CA GLU A 137 2.28 -5.27 -15.16
C GLU A 137 2.62 -4.46 -16.42
N PHE A 138 2.45 -3.14 -16.35
CA PHE A 138 2.75 -2.22 -17.45
C PHE A 138 4.24 -2.16 -17.79
N LEU A 139 5.12 -2.52 -16.85
CA LEU A 139 6.55 -2.63 -17.10
C LEU A 139 6.89 -3.76 -18.08
N ARG A 140 5.98 -4.71 -18.36
CA ARG A 140 6.21 -5.76 -19.37
C ARG A 140 6.11 -5.23 -20.79
N THR A 141 5.41 -4.12 -21.01
CA THR A 141 5.25 -3.50 -22.33
C THR A 141 6.37 -2.48 -22.58
N PRO A 142 7.26 -2.67 -23.58
CA PRO A 142 8.45 -1.83 -23.77
C PRO A 142 8.18 -0.32 -23.89
N ASP A 143 7.17 0.08 -24.66
CA ASP A 143 6.82 1.49 -24.83
C ASP A 143 6.29 2.11 -23.54
N ILE A 144 5.53 1.34 -22.76
CA ILE A 144 4.98 1.80 -21.50
C ILE A 144 6.08 1.92 -20.45
N ARG A 145 6.94 0.90 -20.35
CA ARG A 145 8.15 0.89 -19.53
C ARG A 145 9.03 2.12 -19.82
N LYS A 146 9.22 2.47 -21.09
CA LYS A 146 9.96 3.68 -21.51
C LYS A 146 9.32 4.96 -20.98
N ARG A 147 8.00 5.10 -21.08
CA ARG A 147 7.27 6.28 -20.56
C ARG A 147 7.41 6.39 -19.04
N MET A 148 7.25 5.29 -18.32
CA MET A 148 7.41 5.26 -16.86
C MET A 148 8.83 5.67 -16.43
N TYR A 149 9.86 5.11 -17.05
CA TYR A 149 11.24 5.51 -16.76
C TYR A 149 11.49 6.98 -17.12
N THR A 150 10.91 7.48 -18.22
CA THR A 150 11.03 8.90 -18.59
C THR A 150 10.39 9.80 -17.53
N SER A 151 9.20 9.44 -17.01
CA SER A 151 8.55 10.15 -15.91
C SER A 151 9.44 10.16 -14.67
N LEU A 152 10.00 9.01 -14.26
CA LEU A 152 10.93 8.92 -13.13
C LEU A 152 12.17 9.81 -13.30
N LEU A 153 12.77 9.87 -14.50
CA LEU A 153 13.92 10.72 -14.78
C LEU A 153 13.61 12.21 -14.72
N ASN A 154 12.36 12.61 -14.99
CA ASN A 154 11.92 14.00 -14.90
C ASN A 154 11.78 14.49 -13.46
N GLN A 155 11.59 13.58 -12.49
CA GLN A 155 11.52 13.92 -11.06
C GLN A 155 12.91 14.11 -10.42
N LEU A 156 13.99 13.71 -11.10
CA LEU A 156 15.35 13.91 -10.60
C LEU A 156 15.77 15.39 -10.63
N PRO A 157 16.54 15.87 -9.65
CA PRO A 157 16.94 17.28 -9.58
C PRO A 157 18.13 17.62 -10.47
N GLY A 158 18.02 18.74 -11.20
CA GLY A 158 19.13 19.45 -11.86
C GLY A 158 20.07 18.55 -12.67
N LYS A 159 21.38 18.65 -12.38
CA LYS A 159 22.44 17.92 -13.09
C LYS A 159 22.30 16.39 -13.00
N VAL A 160 21.65 15.87 -11.96
CA VAL A 160 21.40 14.42 -11.82
C VAL A 160 20.44 13.97 -12.92
N SER A 161 19.38 14.74 -13.19
CA SER A 161 18.46 14.47 -14.30
C SER A 161 19.18 14.54 -15.64
N GLU A 162 19.99 15.58 -15.87
CA GLU A 162 20.72 15.77 -17.14
C GLU A 162 21.67 14.59 -17.42
N TYR A 163 22.55 14.26 -16.47
CA TYR A 163 23.49 13.14 -16.61
C TYR A 163 22.76 11.81 -16.83
N THR A 164 21.70 11.56 -16.06
CA THR A 164 20.96 10.30 -16.15
C THR A 164 20.19 10.19 -17.46
N LYS A 165 19.58 11.28 -17.95
CA LYS A 165 18.92 11.33 -19.26
C LYS A 165 19.89 11.06 -20.40
N ASP A 166 21.08 11.65 -20.35
CA ASP A 166 22.11 11.44 -21.37
C ASP A 166 22.63 9.99 -21.35
N ALA A 167 22.89 9.44 -20.17
CA ALA A 167 23.29 8.05 -20.01
C ALA A 167 22.19 7.09 -20.47
N PHE A 168 20.94 7.36 -20.12
CA PHE A 168 19.76 6.58 -20.50
C PHE A 168 19.58 6.58 -22.02
N LYS A 169 19.60 7.75 -22.68
CA LYS A 169 19.49 7.85 -24.14
C LYS A 169 20.60 7.08 -24.86
N LYS A 170 21.82 7.09 -24.33
CA LYS A 170 22.97 6.38 -24.91
C LYS A 170 22.91 4.86 -24.74
N LYS A 171 22.31 4.38 -23.65
CA LYS A 171 22.26 2.95 -23.29
C LYS A 171 20.91 2.28 -23.58
N TRP A 172 19.87 3.03 -23.90
CA TRP A 172 18.54 2.49 -24.13
C TRP A 172 18.50 1.67 -25.42
N HIS A 173 18.48 0.34 -25.26
CA HIS A 173 18.07 -0.60 -26.29
C HIS A 173 16.69 -1.19 -25.91
N PRO A 174 15.70 -1.20 -26.82
CA PRO A 174 14.34 -1.68 -26.54
C PRO A 174 14.25 -3.14 -26.05
N VAL A 175 15.33 -3.91 -26.19
CA VAL A 175 15.38 -5.36 -26.01
C VAL A 175 16.14 -5.80 -24.75
N ASP A 176 16.89 -4.90 -24.09
CA ASP A 176 17.90 -5.27 -23.09
C ASP A 176 17.47 -5.05 -21.61
N PHE A 177 16.20 -4.72 -21.36
CA PHE A 177 15.63 -4.62 -20.00
C PHE A 177 14.19 -5.14 -19.97
#